data_AF-A0A7D6DYW7-F1
#
_entry.id   AF-A0A7D6DYW7-F1
#
_cell.length_a   1.000
_cell.length_b   1.000
_cell.length_c   1.000
_cell.angle_alpha   90.00
_cell.angle_beta   90.00
_cell.angle_gamma   90.00
#
_symmetry.space_group_name_H-M   'P 1'
#
loop_
_entity.id
_entity.type
_entity.pdbx_description
1 polymer ?
#
loop_
_entity_poly.entity_id
_entity_poly.type
_entity_poly.pdbx_seq_one_letter_code
_entity_poly.pdbx_strand_id
1 'polypeptide(L)'
;MSPLSNLLRAASAAALLGSVSYAGMAPANADPNETLVSLLSKGYTTSNCSAKDPSSGMVAVMECGQNSLEGGPVVAKYMLFGNSTDLASAFTASIKDDTLTKCGDADSPTTWHQGNATTSAGQVACGTYQGQAEVIWTTDAKNVLSFIRASNTDTAALYQWWRANG
;
A
#
# COMPACT_ATOMS: atom_id res chain seq x y z
N MET A 1 48.95 -31.56 -63.08
CA MET A 1 49.05 -30.50 -64.11
C MET A 1 48.07 -29.41 -63.71
N SER A 2 48.56 -28.31 -63.11
CA SER A 2 47.79 -27.06 -63.01
C SER A 2 47.65 -26.46 -64.42
N PRO A 3 46.69 -25.53 -64.65
CA PRO A 3 47.07 -24.15 -64.37
C PRO A 3 45.93 -23.18 -63.96
N LEU A 4 46.37 -22.11 -63.30
CA LEU A 4 45.93 -20.71 -63.43
C LEU A 4 44.61 -20.23 -62.79
N SER A 5 44.79 -19.66 -61.60
CA SER A 5 44.48 -18.28 -61.20
C SER A 5 43.54 -17.46 -62.09
N ASN A 6 42.47 -16.90 -61.49
CA ASN A 6 42.26 -15.43 -61.53
C ASN A 6 41.10 -14.91 -60.66
N LEU A 7 41.40 -13.77 -60.00
CA LEU A 7 40.53 -12.64 -59.67
C LEU A 7 39.63 -12.72 -58.41
N LEU A 8 40.20 -12.19 -57.32
CA LEU A 8 39.49 -11.42 -56.30
C LEU A 8 38.72 -10.25 -56.94
N ARG A 9 37.44 -10.08 -56.59
CA ARG A 9 36.77 -8.76 -56.63
C ARG A 9 35.54 -8.70 -55.70
N ALA A 10 35.69 -7.81 -54.72
CA ALA A 10 34.69 -6.95 -54.07
C ALA A 10 33.52 -7.59 -53.27
N ALA A 11 33.57 -7.32 -51.97
CA ALA A 11 32.50 -7.44 -51.00
C ALA A 11 31.33 -6.49 -51.29
N SER A 12 30.12 -6.90 -50.93
CA SER A 12 29.00 -6.02 -50.58
C SER A 12 28.08 -6.78 -49.64
N ALA A 13 28.35 -6.68 -48.34
CA ALA A 13 27.43 -7.11 -47.29
C ALA A 13 26.36 -6.02 -47.14
N ALA A 14 25.13 -6.30 -47.60
CA ALA A 14 23.99 -5.44 -47.32
C ALA A 14 23.53 -5.70 -45.88
N ALA A 15 23.97 -4.86 -44.94
CA ALA A 15 23.43 -4.82 -43.59
C ALA A 15 22.03 -4.19 -43.63
N LEU A 16 20.99 -5.00 -43.48
CA LEU A 16 19.64 -4.52 -43.21
C LEU A 16 19.59 -3.96 -41.78
N LEU A 17 19.83 -2.66 -41.63
CA LEU A 17 19.52 -1.93 -40.41
C LEU A 17 17.99 -1.77 -40.31
N GLY A 18 17.33 -2.77 -39.74
CA GLY A 18 15.95 -2.65 -39.28
C GLY A 18 15.92 -1.84 -38.00
N SER A 19 15.66 -0.53 -38.10
CA SER A 19 15.37 0.32 -36.95
C SER A 19 14.01 -0.04 -36.38
N VAL A 20 13.98 -0.85 -35.32
CA VAL A 20 12.80 -1.03 -34.46
C VAL A 20 12.69 0.23 -33.61
N SER A 21 11.77 1.11 -33.99
CA SER A 21 11.34 2.22 -33.15
C SER A 21 10.67 1.63 -31.90
N TYR A 22 11.39 1.56 -30.77
CA TYR A 22 10.78 1.32 -29.47
C TYR A 22 9.89 2.53 -29.16
N ALA A 23 8.60 2.43 -29.47
CA ALA A 23 7.60 3.30 -28.88
C ALA A 23 7.76 3.16 -27.36
N GLY A 24 8.03 4.27 -26.67
CA GLY A 24 8.29 4.27 -25.24
C GLY A 24 7.20 3.51 -24.50
N MET A 25 7.60 2.43 -23.81
CA MET A 25 6.73 1.78 -22.85
C MET A 25 6.47 2.83 -21.76
N ALA A 26 5.30 3.47 -21.78
CA ALA A 26 4.87 4.23 -20.62
C ALA A 26 4.95 3.28 -19.42
N PRO A 27 5.47 3.71 -18.25
CA PRO A 27 5.39 2.88 -17.07
C PRO A 27 3.92 2.49 -16.89
N ALA A 28 3.64 1.19 -16.80
CA ALA A 28 2.32 0.74 -16.45
C ALA A 28 2.03 1.31 -15.06
N ASN A 29 1.15 2.30 -14.97
CA ASN A 29 0.63 2.72 -13.67
C ASN A 29 -0.12 1.51 -13.12
N ALA A 30 0.35 0.97 -12.00
CA ALA A 30 -0.37 -0.09 -11.29
C ALA A 30 -1.80 0.37 -11.00
N ASP A 31 -2.76 -0.55 -11.08
CA ASP A 31 -4.14 -0.23 -10.71
C ASP A 31 -4.15 0.27 -9.25
N PRO A 32 -4.78 1.43 -8.95
CA PRO A 32 -4.91 1.94 -7.60
C PRO A 32 -5.43 0.89 -6.58
N ASN A 33 -6.31 -0.02 -7.02
CA ASN A 33 -6.80 -1.12 -6.20
C ASN A 33 -5.74 -2.21 -6.00
N GLU A 34 -4.91 -2.53 -7.01
CA GLU A 34 -3.78 -3.45 -6.84
C GLU A 34 -2.78 -2.93 -5.82
N THR A 35 -2.55 -1.61 -5.81
CA THR A 35 -1.73 -0.95 -4.79
C THR A 35 -2.30 -1.20 -3.39
N LEU A 36 -3.60 -1.00 -3.19
CA LEU A 36 -4.24 -1.29 -1.91
C LEU A 36 -4.22 -2.78 -1.56
N VAL A 37 -4.43 -3.68 -2.52
CA VAL A 37 -4.38 -5.14 -2.29
C VAL A 37 -3.01 -5.56 -1.76
N SER A 38 -1.93 -4.96 -2.27
CA SER A 38 -0.56 -5.23 -1.81
C SER A 38 -0.25 -4.71 -0.39
N LEU A 39 -1.10 -3.84 0.15
CA LEU A 39 -0.95 -3.20 1.46
C LEU A 39 -1.96 -3.70 2.49
N LEU A 40 -2.80 -4.67 2.12
CA LEU A 40 -3.73 -5.30 3.06
C LEU A 40 -2.93 -6.00 4.17
N SER A 41 -3.37 -5.79 5.40
CA SER A 41 -2.84 -6.51 6.56
C SER A 41 -3.14 -8.02 6.41
N LYS A 42 -2.29 -8.88 6.96
CA LYS A 42 -2.42 -10.34 6.85
C LYS A 42 -3.82 -10.80 7.29
N GLY A 43 -4.37 -11.77 6.54
CA GLY A 43 -5.74 -12.27 6.75
C GLY A 43 -6.82 -11.47 6.02
N TYR A 44 -6.45 -10.38 5.35
CA TYR A 44 -7.28 -9.69 4.36
C TYR A 44 -6.86 -10.07 2.95
N THR A 45 -7.86 -10.31 2.11
CA THR A 45 -7.73 -10.66 0.70
C THR A 45 -8.95 -10.12 -0.05
N THR A 46 -8.98 -10.24 -1.37
CA THR A 46 -10.17 -9.92 -2.17
C THR A 46 -11.40 -10.80 -1.86
N SER A 47 -11.28 -11.85 -1.04
CA SER A 47 -12.42 -12.67 -0.60
C SER A 47 -13.22 -12.05 0.54
N ASN A 48 -12.58 -11.23 1.39
CA ASN A 48 -13.18 -10.54 2.52
C ASN A 48 -13.02 -9.01 2.46
N CYS A 49 -12.49 -8.50 1.35
CA CYS A 49 -12.38 -7.09 1.03
C CYS A 49 -13.02 -6.77 -0.32
N SER A 50 -13.57 -5.58 -0.45
CA SER A 50 -14.20 -5.09 -1.67
C SER A 50 -13.81 -3.65 -1.96
N ALA A 51 -13.53 -3.36 -3.22
CA ALA A 51 -13.31 -1.99 -3.69
C ALA A 51 -14.61 -1.17 -3.53
N LYS A 52 -14.46 0.10 -3.19
CA LYS A 52 -15.54 1.08 -3.07
C LYS A 52 -15.23 2.29 -3.93
N ASP A 53 -16.27 3.03 -4.28
CA ASP A 53 -16.12 4.29 -4.98
C ASP A 53 -15.34 5.28 -4.10
N PRO A 54 -14.23 5.85 -4.60
CA PRO A 54 -13.46 6.82 -3.83
C PRO A 54 -14.24 8.14 -3.70
N SER A 55 -14.17 8.74 -2.51
CA SER A 55 -14.61 10.12 -2.30
C SER A 55 -13.52 11.12 -2.70
N SER A 56 -13.85 12.41 -2.70
CA SER A 56 -12.89 13.49 -3.04
C SER A 56 -11.55 13.35 -2.29
N GLY A 57 -10.45 13.47 -3.03
CA GLY A 57 -9.07 13.33 -2.51
C GLY A 57 -8.52 11.90 -2.49
N MET A 58 -9.39 10.89 -2.57
CA MET A 58 -9.01 9.48 -2.68
C MET A 58 -8.97 9.05 -4.14
N VAL A 59 -8.07 8.14 -4.47
CA VAL A 59 -7.97 7.51 -5.80
C VAL A 59 -8.35 6.03 -5.78
N ALA A 60 -8.34 5.41 -4.60
CA ALA A 60 -8.91 4.08 -4.37
C ALA A 60 -9.33 3.91 -2.92
N VAL A 61 -10.34 3.07 -2.70
CA VAL A 61 -10.83 2.69 -1.37
C VAL A 61 -11.14 1.21 -1.37
N MET A 62 -10.73 0.54 -0.30
CA MET A 62 -11.07 -0.86 -0.05
C MET A 62 -11.59 -1.02 1.37
N GLU A 63 -12.75 -1.68 1.49
CA GLU A 63 -13.37 -2.00 2.77
C GLU A 63 -13.41 -3.51 2.95
N CYS A 64 -13.02 -3.95 4.13
CA CYS A 64 -12.94 -5.35 4.52
C CYS A 64 -13.85 -5.66 5.71
N GLY A 65 -14.42 -6.86 5.71
CA GLY A 65 -15.17 -7.41 6.83
C GLY A 65 -14.25 -8.11 7.84
N GLN A 66 -14.69 -9.25 8.36
CA GLN A 66 -13.93 -10.05 9.32
C GLN A 66 -12.58 -10.51 8.74
N ASN A 67 -11.50 -10.24 9.47
CA ASN A 67 -10.18 -10.80 9.18
C ASN A 67 -10.16 -12.32 9.43
N SER A 68 -9.45 -13.07 8.59
CA SER A 68 -9.42 -14.54 8.65
C SER A 68 -8.49 -15.13 9.73
N LEU A 69 -7.65 -14.31 10.36
CA LEU A 69 -6.76 -14.74 11.45
C LEU A 69 -7.48 -14.66 12.80
N GLU A 70 -7.12 -15.57 13.71
CA GLU A 70 -7.67 -15.60 15.07
C GLU A 70 -7.43 -14.27 15.80
N GLY A 71 -8.45 -13.81 16.54
CA GLY A 71 -8.44 -12.52 17.21
C GLY A 71 -8.41 -11.31 16.27
N GLY A 72 -8.60 -11.54 14.97
CA GLY A 72 -8.51 -10.50 13.96
C GLY A 72 -9.67 -9.50 14.01
N PRO A 73 -9.43 -8.27 13.54
CA PRO A 73 -10.43 -7.21 13.47
C PRO A 73 -11.66 -7.60 12.66
N VAL A 74 -12.79 -6.99 12.99
CA VAL A 74 -14.10 -7.23 12.35
C VAL A 74 -14.35 -6.29 11.16
N VAL A 75 -13.58 -5.20 11.09
CA VAL A 75 -13.60 -4.22 10.00
C VAL A 75 -12.17 -3.79 9.70
N ALA A 76 -11.87 -3.57 8.42
CA ALA A 76 -10.74 -2.74 8.01
C ALA A 76 -11.12 -1.84 6.83
N LYS A 77 -10.41 -0.72 6.70
CA LYS A 77 -10.52 0.16 5.54
C LYS A 77 -9.14 0.66 5.15
N TYR A 78 -8.91 0.71 3.84
CA TYR A 78 -7.67 1.19 3.23
C TYR A 78 -8.03 2.23 2.18
N MET A 79 -7.40 3.40 2.25
CA MET A 79 -7.71 4.56 1.41
C MET A 79 -6.42 5.10 0.82
N LEU A 80 -6.32 5.07 -0.51
CA LEU A 80 -5.19 5.63 -1.25
C LEU A 80 -5.52 7.07 -1.63
N PHE A 81 -4.62 8.00 -1.29
CA PHE A 81 -4.75 9.42 -1.60
C PHE A 81 -3.85 9.83 -2.76
N GLY A 82 -4.27 10.86 -3.49
CA GLY A 82 -3.48 11.39 -4.62
C GLY A 82 -2.18 12.09 -4.19
N ASN A 83 -2.11 12.55 -2.94
CA ASN A 83 -0.95 13.27 -2.40
C ASN A 83 -0.88 13.17 -0.86
N SER A 84 0.26 13.57 -0.31
CA SER A 84 0.54 13.51 1.13
C SER A 84 -0.23 14.55 1.95
N THR A 85 -0.62 15.68 1.35
CA THR A 85 -1.41 16.72 2.04
C THR A 85 -2.82 16.22 2.36
N ASP A 86 -3.46 15.54 1.41
CA ASP A 86 -4.77 14.93 1.61
C ASP A 86 -4.69 13.78 2.60
N LEU A 87 -3.64 12.94 2.53
CA LEU A 87 -3.37 11.89 3.51
C LEU A 87 -3.27 12.46 4.94
N ALA A 88 -2.43 13.47 5.15
CA ALA A 88 -2.22 14.07 6.47
C ALA A 88 -3.50 14.71 7.03
N SER A 89 -4.27 15.37 6.15
CA SER A 89 -5.58 15.95 6.50
C SER A 89 -6.58 14.87 6.89
N ALA A 90 -6.63 13.76 6.14
CA ALA A 90 -7.52 12.64 6.42
C ALA A 90 -7.14 11.90 7.71
N PHE A 91 -5.84 11.70 7.99
CA PHE A 91 -5.39 11.13 9.26
C PHE A 91 -5.83 12.00 10.44
N THR A 92 -5.55 13.30 10.37
CA THR A 92 -5.94 14.26 11.42
C THR A 92 -7.46 14.31 11.61
N ALA A 93 -8.24 14.21 10.53
CA ALA A 93 -9.69 14.18 10.60
C ALA A 93 -10.20 12.87 11.23
N SER A 94 -9.60 11.73 10.87
CA SER A 94 -10.06 10.41 11.32
C SER A 94 -9.89 10.22 12.83
N ILE A 95 -8.80 10.74 13.40
CA ILE A 95 -8.52 10.58 14.84
C ILE A 95 -9.28 11.57 15.74
N LYS A 96 -9.99 12.57 15.18
CA LYS A 96 -10.71 13.58 15.97
C LYS A 96 -11.92 13.02 16.70
N ASP A 97 -12.55 12.02 16.09
CA ASP A 97 -13.77 11.40 16.63
C ASP A 97 -13.45 10.23 17.58
N ASP A 98 -12.16 9.88 17.71
CA ASP A 98 -11.67 8.80 18.57
C ASP A 98 -11.43 9.29 20.00
N THR A 99 -11.72 8.43 20.96
CA THR A 99 -11.13 8.55 22.29
C THR A 99 -9.75 7.93 22.27
N LEU A 100 -8.71 8.76 22.12
CA LEU A 100 -7.33 8.32 21.98
C LEU A 100 -6.78 7.71 23.28
N THR A 101 -6.05 6.61 23.11
CA THR A 101 -5.27 5.93 24.15
C THR A 101 -3.84 5.74 23.68
N LYS A 102 -2.97 5.19 24.52
CA LYS A 102 -1.61 4.86 24.09
C LYS A 102 -1.58 3.75 23.04
N CYS A 103 -0.67 3.87 22.09
CA CYS A 103 -0.25 2.78 21.21
C CYS A 103 0.87 1.98 21.87
N GLY A 104 0.50 1.00 22.70
CA GLY A 104 1.45 0.36 23.61
C GLY A 104 1.87 1.34 24.70
N ASP A 105 3.14 1.69 24.76
CA ASP A 105 3.67 2.62 25.77
C ASP A 105 3.69 4.09 25.32
N ALA A 106 3.53 4.35 24.03
CA ALA A 106 3.61 5.68 23.43
C ALA A 106 2.25 6.37 23.34
N ASP A 107 2.22 7.69 23.56
CA ASP A 107 1.00 8.49 23.39
C ASP A 107 0.59 8.60 21.91
N SER A 108 -0.71 8.54 21.64
CA SER A 108 -1.25 8.70 20.28
C SER A 108 -1.50 10.17 19.94
N PRO A 109 -1.29 10.60 18.68
CA PRO A 109 -0.62 9.85 17.61
C PRO A 109 0.90 9.77 17.83
N THR A 110 1.54 8.71 17.31
CA THR A 110 2.99 8.53 17.33
C THR A 110 3.52 8.02 15.99
N THR A 111 4.84 7.98 15.83
CA THR A 111 5.50 7.44 14.64
C THR A 111 5.58 5.92 14.72
N TRP A 112 5.27 5.24 13.62
CA TRP A 112 5.54 3.80 13.48
C TRP A 112 6.59 3.54 12.40
N HIS A 113 7.16 2.34 12.46
CA HIS A 113 8.26 1.94 11.60
C HIS A 113 7.99 0.53 11.04
N GLN A 114 8.43 0.30 9.80
CA GLN A 114 8.31 -0.99 9.13
C GLN A 114 9.70 -1.59 8.91
N GLY A 115 9.94 -2.80 9.43
CA GLY A 115 11.18 -3.58 9.21
C GLY A 115 12.45 -3.06 9.90
N ASN A 116 12.59 -1.76 10.16
CA ASN A 116 13.70 -1.16 10.90
C ASN A 116 13.19 -0.13 11.93
N ALA A 117 14.04 0.34 12.83
CA ALA A 117 13.66 1.23 13.94
C ALA A 117 13.97 2.72 13.71
N THR A 118 14.53 3.10 12.55
CA THR A 118 15.05 4.45 12.30
C THR A 118 14.31 5.21 11.22
N THR A 119 13.74 4.49 10.25
CA THR A 119 13.02 5.08 9.14
C THR A 119 11.52 5.03 9.43
N SER A 120 10.91 6.20 9.61
CA SER A 120 9.47 6.34 9.75
C SER A 120 8.75 5.70 8.57
N ALA A 121 7.76 4.87 8.85
CA ALA A 121 6.83 4.37 7.83
C ALA A 121 5.54 5.22 7.79
N GLY A 122 5.24 5.96 8.86
CA GLY A 122 4.13 6.89 8.95
C GLY A 122 3.73 7.19 10.39
N GLN A 123 2.49 7.67 10.56
CA GLN A 123 1.87 7.90 11.86
C GLN A 123 0.89 6.78 12.22
N VAL A 124 0.72 6.54 13.52
CA VAL A 124 -0.27 5.63 14.07
C VAL A 124 -0.97 6.29 15.24
N ALA A 125 -2.27 6.05 15.36
CA ALA A 125 -3.10 6.42 16.49
C ALA A 125 -3.90 5.20 16.93
N CYS A 126 -4.05 5.05 18.25
CA CYS A 126 -4.80 4.00 18.88
C CYS A 126 -5.86 4.62 19.78
N GLY A 127 -7.05 4.05 19.77
CA GLY A 127 -8.14 4.55 20.61
C GLY A 127 -9.37 3.68 20.54
N THR A 128 -10.51 4.32 20.78
CA THR A 128 -11.82 3.73 20.55
C THR A 128 -12.70 4.67 19.75
N TYR A 129 -13.43 4.12 18.79
CA TYR A 129 -14.45 4.81 18.01
C TYR A 129 -15.79 4.10 18.22
N GLN A 130 -16.80 4.83 18.68
CA GLN A 130 -18.14 4.29 18.96
C GLN A 130 -18.14 3.00 19.83
N GLY A 131 -17.22 2.92 20.80
CA GLY A 131 -17.09 1.77 21.71
C GLY A 131 -16.39 0.55 21.09
N GLN A 132 -15.70 0.71 19.97
CA GLN A 132 -14.86 -0.31 19.36
C GLN A 132 -13.40 0.14 19.38
N ALA A 133 -12.48 -0.73 19.78
CA ALA A 133 -11.06 -0.49 19.67
C ALA A 133 -10.70 -0.26 18.20
N GLU A 134 -9.87 0.76 17.97
CA GLU A 134 -9.44 1.18 16.65
C GLU A 134 -7.93 1.45 16.64
N VAL A 135 -7.29 1.07 15.53
CA VAL A 135 -5.92 1.47 15.19
C VAL A 135 -5.97 2.08 13.80
N ILE A 136 -5.56 3.35 13.70
CA ILE A 136 -5.51 4.12 12.47
C ILE A 136 -4.04 4.42 12.16
N TRP A 137 -3.58 4.18 10.94
CA TRP A 137 -2.20 4.46 10.56
C TRP A 137 -2.05 4.93 9.12
N THR A 138 -0.99 5.69 8.87
CA THR A 138 -0.57 6.07 7.51
C THR A 138 0.58 5.20 7.03
N THR A 139 0.66 4.95 5.72
CA THR A 139 1.87 4.48 5.04
C THR A 139 2.33 5.59 4.10
N ASP A 140 3.22 6.44 4.58
CA ASP A 140 3.51 7.75 3.96
C ASP A 140 4.09 7.60 2.56
N ALA A 141 5.01 6.64 2.38
CA ALA A 141 5.62 6.35 1.08
C ALA A 141 4.62 5.87 0.02
N LYS A 142 3.38 5.55 0.42
CA LYS A 142 2.31 5.07 -0.46
C LYS A 142 1.09 5.98 -0.46
N ASN A 143 1.07 7.08 0.30
CA ASN A 143 -0.12 7.92 0.49
C ASN A 143 -1.37 7.13 0.94
N VAL A 144 -1.20 6.12 1.79
CA VAL A 144 -2.32 5.28 2.25
C VAL A 144 -2.67 5.59 3.70
N LEU A 145 -3.95 5.81 3.97
CA LEU A 145 -4.53 5.77 5.31
C LEU A 145 -5.25 4.44 5.49
N SER A 146 -5.01 3.78 6.62
CA SER A 146 -5.68 2.53 6.96
C SER A 146 -6.25 2.60 8.37
N PHE A 147 -7.33 1.86 8.61
CA PHE A 147 -7.76 1.56 9.97
C PHE A 147 -8.26 0.12 10.08
N ILE A 148 -8.18 -0.41 11.31
CA ILE A 148 -8.80 -1.67 11.71
C ILE A 148 -9.65 -1.43 12.97
N ARG A 149 -10.77 -2.16 13.09
CA ARG A 149 -11.61 -2.12 14.30
C ARG A 149 -11.89 -3.51 14.85
N ALA A 150 -11.83 -3.64 16.16
CA ALA A 150 -12.23 -4.86 16.87
C ALA A 150 -13.73 -4.87 17.17
N SER A 151 -14.26 -6.03 17.57
CA SER A 151 -15.62 -6.16 18.11
C SER A 151 -15.76 -5.76 19.57
N ASN A 152 -14.67 -5.36 20.22
CA ASN A 152 -14.57 -5.04 21.64
C ASN A 152 -13.81 -3.72 21.84
N THR A 153 -13.59 -3.31 23.08
CA THR A 153 -12.88 -2.06 23.45
C THR A 153 -11.40 -2.26 23.76
N ASP A 154 -10.81 -3.43 23.51
CA ASP A 154 -9.44 -3.75 23.90
C ASP A 154 -8.42 -3.21 22.88
N THR A 155 -8.11 -1.92 22.99
CA THR A 155 -7.16 -1.22 22.13
C THR A 155 -5.75 -1.78 22.25
N ALA A 156 -5.35 -2.28 23.44
CA ALA A 156 -4.03 -2.86 23.64
C ALA A 156 -3.88 -4.16 22.85
N ALA A 157 -4.86 -5.07 22.93
CA ALA A 157 -4.86 -6.31 22.16
C ALA A 157 -4.90 -6.04 20.64
N LEU A 158 -5.73 -5.09 20.19
CA LEU A 158 -5.82 -4.74 18.77
C LEU A 158 -4.50 -4.16 18.23
N TYR A 159 -3.85 -3.29 19.00
CA TYR A 159 -2.54 -2.74 18.62
C TYR A 159 -1.47 -3.83 18.52
N GLN A 160 -1.45 -4.80 19.45
CA GLN A 160 -0.52 -5.94 19.37
C GLN A 160 -0.81 -6.83 18.15
N TRP A 161 -2.09 -7.07 17.84
CA TRP A 161 -2.48 -7.81 16.64
C TRP A 161 -1.99 -7.09 15.37
N TRP A 162 -2.19 -5.77 15.30
CA TRP A 162 -1.71 -4.95 14.18
C TRP A 162 -0.19 -5.00 14.05
N ARG A 163 0.57 -4.95 15.15
CA ARG A 163 2.03 -5.04 15.10
C ARG A 163 2.55 -6.36 14.48
N ALA A 164 1.78 -7.45 14.59
CA ALA A 164 2.15 -8.76 14.05
C ALA A 164 1.68 -9.00 12.61
N ASN A 165 0.58 -8.35 12.22
CA ASN A 165 -0.18 -8.65 11.00
C ASN A 165 -0.38 -7.46 10.07
N GLY A 166 -0.10 -6.25 10.55
CA GLY A 166 -0.33 -4.96 9.91
C GLY A 166 0.48 -4.70 8.65
#